data_AF-A0A967CJK3-F1
#
_entry.id   AF-A0A967CJK3-F1
#
_cell.length_a   1.000
_cell.length_b   1.000
_cell.length_c   1.000
_cell.angle_alpha   90.00
_cell.angle_beta   90.00
_cell.angle_gamma   90.00
#
_symmetry.space_group_name_H-M   'P 1'
#
loop_
_entity.id
_entity.type
_entity.pdbx_description
1 polymer ?
#
loop_
_entity_poly.entity_id
_entity_poly.type
_entity_poly.pdbx_seq_one_letter_code
_entity_poly.pdbx_strand_id
1 'polypeptide(L)'
;MEHSARKEADLVWKRDEIDSPCVSICVMHPLERICTGCHRTIDEITRWSVMSAEERQKISKDLPNRTPLLSKRRGGRTARLQNRS
;
A
#
# COMPACT_ATOMS: atom_id res chain seq x y z
N MET A 1 -3.93 -38.41 20.79
CA MET A 1 -4.04 -37.19 21.62
C MET A 1 -2.87 -36.24 21.33
N GLU A 2 -2.59 -35.95 20.05
CA GLU A 2 -1.38 -35.18 19.63
C GLU A 2 -1.70 -33.92 18.84
N HIS A 3 -2.99 -33.63 18.58
CA HIS A 3 -3.40 -32.46 17.79
C HIS A 3 -3.41 -31.14 18.60
N SER A 4 -3.21 -31.18 19.92
CA SER A 4 -3.29 -29.99 20.80
C SER A 4 -1.98 -29.21 20.88
N ALA A 5 -0.81 -29.87 20.83
CA ALA A 5 0.48 -29.22 21.04
C ALA A 5 0.93 -28.34 19.85
N ARG A 6 0.52 -28.68 18.62
CA ARG A 6 0.83 -27.87 17.42
C ARG A 6 0.16 -26.49 17.44
N LYS A 7 -1.07 -26.39 17.98
CA LYS A 7 -1.79 -25.11 18.07
C LYS A 7 -1.18 -24.15 19.09
N GLU A 8 -0.64 -24.67 20.20
CA GLU A 8 0.03 -23.86 21.23
C GLU A 8 1.35 -23.26 20.72
N ALA A 9 2.10 -24.02 19.91
CA ALA A 9 3.35 -23.54 19.31
C ALA A 9 3.10 -22.36 18.34
N ASP A 10 2.00 -22.35 17.58
CA ASP A 10 1.67 -21.28 16.65
C ASP A 10 1.37 -19.94 17.35
N LEU A 11 0.89 -19.97 18.60
CA LEU A 11 0.63 -18.77 19.39
C LEU A 11 1.92 -18.10 19.89
N VAL A 12 2.97 -18.89 20.13
CA VAL A 12 4.28 -18.39 20.58
C VAL A 12 5.00 -17.58 19.50
N TRP A 13 4.72 -17.84 18.22
CA TRP A 13 5.34 -17.15 17.08
C TRP A 13 4.43 -16.12 16.39
N LYS A 14 3.22 -15.88 16.92
CA LYS A 14 2.30 -14.93 16.33
C LYS A 14 2.75 -13.50 16.61
N ARG A 15 3.32 -12.85 15.59
CA ARG A 15 3.54 -11.40 15.59
C ARG A 15 2.31 -10.70 15.04
N ASP A 16 1.84 -9.68 15.75
CA ASP A 16 0.83 -8.72 15.28
C ASP A 16 1.45 -7.74 14.25
N GLU A 17 2.11 -8.29 13.23
CA GLU A 17 2.63 -7.50 12.13
C GLU A 17 1.50 -7.20 11.15
N ILE A 18 1.28 -5.91 10.91
CA ILE A 18 0.36 -5.46 9.86
C ILE A 18 1.06 -5.63 8.52
N ASP A 19 0.44 -6.44 7.66
CA ASP A 19 0.90 -6.65 6.29
C ASP A 19 1.03 -5.32 5.55
N SER A 20 2.12 -5.17 4.80
CA SER A 20 2.33 -3.98 3.98
C SER A 20 1.32 -3.96 2.83
N PRO A 21 0.63 -2.85 2.56
CA PRO A 21 -0.31 -2.72 1.44
C PRO A 21 0.41 -2.62 0.08
N CYS A 22 1.67 -3.02 0.00
CA CYS A 22 2.51 -2.93 -1.20
C CYS A 22 2.15 -4.04 -2.19
N VAL A 23 1.89 -3.67 -3.45
CA VAL A 23 1.62 -4.61 -4.55
C VAL A 23 2.77 -4.69 -5.56
N SER A 24 3.99 -4.33 -5.14
CA SER A 24 5.21 -4.31 -5.98
C SER A 24 5.12 -3.43 -7.23
N ILE A 25 4.21 -2.45 -7.23
CA ILE A 25 4.11 -1.39 -8.23
C ILE A 25 4.60 -0.10 -7.58
N CYS A 26 5.67 0.49 -8.14
CA CYS A 26 6.26 1.73 -7.65
C CYS A 26 6.21 2.81 -8.73
N VAL A 27 5.03 3.38 -8.94
CA VAL A 27 4.82 4.50 -9.86
C VAL A 27 4.07 5.60 -9.12
N MET A 28 4.62 6.81 -9.10
CA MET A 28 4.00 7.94 -8.41
C MET A 28 3.05 8.70 -9.34
N HIS A 29 1.88 9.05 -8.82
CA HIS A 29 0.99 9.99 -9.49
C HIS A 29 1.55 11.41 -9.37
N PRO A 30 1.76 12.16 -10.46
CA PRO A 30 2.44 13.45 -10.43
C PRO A 30 1.60 14.57 -9.80
N LEU A 31 0.26 14.48 -9.91
CA LEU A 31 -0.66 15.46 -9.32
C LEU A 31 -1.00 15.09 -7.88
N GLU A 32 -1.70 13.97 -7.69
CA GLU A 32 -2.07 13.44 -6.36
C GLU A 32 -0.91 13.04 -5.43
N ARG A 33 0.33 12.94 -5.93
CA ARG A 33 1.55 12.58 -5.14
C ARG A 33 1.45 11.27 -4.33
N ILE A 34 0.59 10.34 -4.75
CA ILE A 34 0.47 8.99 -4.18
C ILE A 34 0.94 7.90 -5.16
N CYS A 35 1.37 6.76 -4.64
CA CYS A 35 1.73 5.60 -5.44
C CYS A 35 0.48 4.99 -6.11
N THR A 36 0.56 4.68 -7.40
CA THR A 36 -0.58 4.12 -8.14
C THR A 36 -0.88 2.65 -7.83
N GLY A 37 0.02 1.97 -7.10
CA GLY A 37 -0.19 0.60 -6.65
C GLY A 37 -0.76 0.54 -5.23
N CYS A 38 -0.04 1.11 -4.27
CA CYS A 38 -0.41 1.02 -2.85
C CYS A 38 -1.07 2.28 -2.29
N HIS A 39 -1.28 3.33 -3.08
CA HIS A 39 -1.96 4.58 -2.68
C HIS A 39 -1.32 5.36 -1.50
N ARG A 40 -0.14 4.95 -1.06
CA ARG A 40 0.66 5.65 -0.05
C ARG A 40 1.39 6.85 -0.65
N THR A 41 1.62 7.87 0.16
CA THR A 41 2.52 8.97 -0.17
C THR A 41 3.99 8.53 -0.05
N ILE A 42 4.92 9.33 -0.59
CA ILE A 42 6.35 9.05 -0.45
C ILE A 42 6.76 9.00 1.02
N ASP A 43 6.26 9.94 1.84
CA ASP A 43 6.60 10.01 3.27
C ASP A 43 6.09 8.82 4.09
N GLU A 44 4.97 8.23 3.68
CA GLU A 44 4.45 7.00 4.29
C GLU A 44 5.24 5.77 3.84
N ILE A 45 5.71 5.74 2.59
CA ILE A 45 6.55 4.65 2.06
C ILE A 45 7.91 4.65 2.75
N THR A 46 8.56 5.81 2.87
CA THR A 46 9.90 5.93 3.45
C THR A 46 9.93 5.64 4.95
N ARG A 47 8.86 5.99 5.67
CA ARG A 47 8.77 5.79 7.13
C ARG A 47 8.09 4.48 7.55
N TRP A 48 7.61 3.67 6.61
CA TRP A 48 6.81 2.48 6.92
C TRP A 48 7.48 1.52 7.91
N SER A 49 8.78 1.28 7.78
CA SER A 49 9.54 0.35 8.63
C SER A 49 9.66 0.80 10.08
N VAL A 50 9.58 2.12 10.35
CA VAL A 50 9.72 2.72 11.68
C VAL A 50 8.40 3.16 12.30
N MET A 51 7.31 3.15 11.52
CA MET A 51 5.96 3.43 12.01
C MET A 51 5.48 2.37 13.00
N SER A 52 4.67 2.81 13.98
CA SER A 52 4.00 1.91 14.93
C SER A 52 2.91 1.07 14.24
N ALA A 53 2.48 0.00 14.89
CA ALA A 53 1.39 -0.82 14.37
C ALA A 53 0.09 0.00 14.22
N GLU A 54 -0.19 0.88 15.17
CA GLU A 54 -1.38 1.74 15.13
C GLU A 54 -1.34 2.72 13.95
N GLU A 55 -0.17 3.30 13.66
CA GLU A 55 0.03 4.18 12.50
C GLU A 55 -0.16 3.43 11.18
N ARG A 56 0.45 2.24 11.07
CA ARG A 56 0.28 1.36 9.89
C ARG A 56 -1.18 0.98 9.69
N GLN A 57 -1.90 0.65 10.77
CA GLN A 57 -3.31 0.31 10.72
C GLN A 57 -4.16 1.47 10.25
N LYS A 58 -3.88 2.68 10.77
CA LYS A 58 -4.57 3.90 10.39
C LYS A 58 -4.38 4.22 8.91
N ILE A 59 -3.14 4.14 8.42
CA ILE A 59 -2.83 4.33 7.00
C ILE A 59 -3.57 3.28 6.17
N SER A 60 -3.43 1.99 6.49
CA SER A 60 -4.07 0.91 5.73
C SER A 60 -5.59 1.04 5.63
N LYS A 61 -6.26 1.53 6.69
CA LYS A 61 -7.70 1.83 6.69
C LYS A 61 -8.08 3.01 5.81
N ASP A 62 -7.16 3.97 5.63
CA ASP A 62 -7.39 5.17 4.83
C ASP A 62 -7.12 4.97 3.33
N LEU A 63 -6.23 4.04 2.94
CA LEU A 63 -5.86 3.79 1.54
C LEU A 63 -7.04 3.58 0.58
N PRO A 64 -8.11 2.83 0.92
CA PRO A 64 -9.26 2.67 0.05
C PRO A 64 -9.91 4.01 -0.36
N ASN A 65 -9.91 5.01 0.53
CA ASN A 65 -10.48 6.34 0.29
C ASN A 65 -9.67 7.15 -0.73
N ARG A 66 -8.40 6.79 -0.97
CA ARG A 66 -7.49 7.46 -1.90
C ARG A 66 -7.58 6.89 -3.32
N THR A 67 -8.13 5.69 -3.49
CA THR A 67 -8.32 5.02 -4.79
C THR A 67 -9.02 5.89 -5.84
N PRO A 68 -10.12 6.62 -5.51
CA PRO A 68 -10.84 7.45 -6.48
C PRO A 68 -9.99 8.58 -7.08
N LEU A 69 -8.92 9.02 -6.40
CA LEU A 69 -8.00 10.06 -6.88
C LEU A 69 -7.26 9.64 -8.16
N LEU A 70 -7.15 8.33 -8.42
CA LEU A 70 -6.49 7.78 -9.61
C LEU A 70 -7.47 7.45 -10.75
N SER A 71 -8.77 7.68 -10.58
CA SER A 71 -9.82 7.23 -11.52
C SER A 71 -9.68 7.81 -12.93
N LYS A 72 -9.02 8.97 -13.10
CA LYS A 72 -8.71 9.50 -14.43
C LYS A 72 -7.53 8.76 -15.04
N ARG A 73 -7.83 7.89 -16.01
CA ARG A 73 -6.82 7.40 -16.96
C ARG A 73 -6.14 8.60 -17.63
N ARG A 74 -4.84 8.77 -17.39
CA ARG A 74 -4.01 9.68 -18.19
C ARG A 74 -3.97 9.09 -19.59
N GLY A 75 -4.59 9.80 -20.54
CA GLY A 75 -4.88 9.34 -21.89
C GLY A 75 -3.76 8.50 -22.50
N GLY A 76 -4.15 7.50 -23.30
CA GLY A 76 -3.24 6.49 -23.84
C GLY A 76 -2.23 7.03 -24.86
N ARG A 77 -1.90 6.23 -25.87
CA ARG A 77 -0.93 6.64 -26.91
C ARG A 77 -1.28 7.99 -27.54
N THR A 78 -2.57 8.27 -27.75
CA THR A 78 -3.07 9.52 -28.35
C THR A 78 -2.68 10.77 -27.57
N ALA A 79 -2.82 10.76 -26.24
CA ALA A 79 -2.45 11.93 -25.43
C ALA A 79 -0.95 12.22 -25.44
N ARG A 80 -0.11 11.18 -25.58
CA ARG A 80 1.35 11.35 -25.73
C ARG A 80 1.76 11.96 -27.07
N LEU A 81 1.02 11.68 -28.14
CA LEU A 81 1.30 12.25 -29.47
C LEU A 81 0.96 13.75 -29.54
N GLN A 82 -0.10 14.17 -28.84
CA GLN A 82 -0.54 15.58 -28.78
C GLN A 82 0.44 16.50 -28.03
N ASN A 83 1.26 15.96 -27.11
CA ASN A 83 2.19 16.75 -26.30
C ASN A 83 3.61 16.85 -26.90
N ARG A 84 3.79 16.41 -28.16
CA ARG A 84 5.07 16.39 -28.89
C ARG A 84 5.11 17.36 -30.10
N SER A 85 4.03 18.11 -30.35
CA SER A 85 3.94 19.11 -31.41
C SER A 85 4.35 20.49 -30.92
#